data_AF-A0A1I7WBZ3-F1
#
_entry.id   AF-A0A1I7WBZ3-F1
#
_cell.length_a   1.000
_cell.length_b   1.000
_cell.length_c   1.000
_cell.angle_alpha   90.00
_cell.angle_beta   90.00
_cell.angle_gamma   90.00
#
_symmetry.space_group_name_H-M   'P 1'
#
loop_
_entity.id
_entity.type
_entity.pdbx_description
1 polymer ?
#
loop_
_entity_poly.entity_id
_entity_poly.type
_entity_poly.pdbx_seq_one_letter_code
_entity_poly.pdbx_strand_id
1 'polypeptide(L)'
;MANKNGAAAPTTLEEWLNGRPSWLRMAASTVIQHRRMPNEEEMEALADHCLAEAAKKLDAPHPALAPGTILGTPTAAELRIDSVSSICGVNALGEDAALDLSQGQMTVVYGPNGAGKSGYARLMKHVCGARAKGSIHGNVFKQNPDAASALIKVTATRSDGTTSSADLTWQASDGAHSTLKAVPVFDSATALEFGDSATTATHLPRAMRFVGMLIHISDDLATRLKARAAKLTSKLPIIPEEHAQSSAATVLRKLTAKLTEEDINQRCAFPAALNDERLALETALAQANPEVAHAKAVGELERLSQMATSISALKESLNGEKAQALLDARSNAEVKRQAATAYATAFLNGLPLKGVGDAVWRTLWDAAKAYSTGLAYRDHPFPHVGDESRCVLCQQPLGDDGKARLASFESYLNDTLQTEAKSAEDALTALKKALPSPLTDVAWQAQCAAIGLEAPQATELFEAIHARLKAMAEATAAPAVQWSVWTNAYDQKVKTTSADRDALAGLLDPTGRKEKESRLAELKAQQWLSEQRDAVWADVIRLKRVGTVEAAVRSTSTSQLTTKSNDIGESELAKGYCDRFNAELRALGAIRFLSACRIDPKAKGRSRFTLS
;
A
#
# COMPACT_ATOMS: atom_id res chain seq x y z
N MET A 1 -62.62 -11.26 26.98
CA MET A 1 -62.02 -12.33 26.17
C MET A 1 -60.99 -11.66 25.25
N ALA A 2 -59.70 -11.94 25.20
CA ALA A 2 -58.95 -13.13 25.56
C ALA A 2 -57.58 -12.74 26.16
N ASN A 3 -57.19 -13.46 27.19
CA ASN A 3 -55.92 -13.32 27.90
C ASN A 3 -54.84 -14.08 27.09
N LYS A 4 -54.00 -13.37 26.32
CA LYS A 4 -52.82 -13.93 25.65
C LYS A 4 -51.57 -13.66 26.49
N ASN A 5 -51.46 -14.33 27.63
CA ASN A 5 -50.18 -14.56 28.30
C ASN A 5 -49.86 -16.05 28.22
N GLY A 6 -49.53 -16.51 27.01
CA GLY A 6 -48.78 -17.74 26.85
C GLY A 6 -47.35 -17.44 27.26
N ALA A 7 -46.96 -17.80 28.48
CA ALA A 7 -45.57 -17.80 28.89
C ALA A 7 -44.81 -18.73 27.93
N ALA A 8 -43.96 -18.17 27.07
CA ALA A 8 -43.09 -18.96 26.21
C ALA A 8 -42.22 -19.87 27.10
N ALA A 9 -42.15 -21.16 26.75
CA ALA A 9 -41.30 -22.12 27.44
C ALA A 9 -39.84 -21.61 27.47
N PRO A 10 -39.10 -21.81 28.58
CA PRO A 10 -37.71 -21.37 28.66
C PRO A 10 -36.89 -22.00 27.53
N THR A 11 -36.11 -21.17 26.82
CA THR A 11 -35.24 -21.61 25.70
C THR A 11 -34.33 -22.72 26.20
N THR A 12 -34.39 -23.88 25.55
CA THR A 12 -33.63 -25.06 25.98
C THR A 12 -32.13 -24.82 25.82
N LEU A 13 -31.30 -25.50 26.63
CA LEU A 13 -29.85 -25.35 26.55
C LEU A 13 -29.32 -25.79 25.18
N GLU A 14 -29.98 -26.78 24.58
CA GLU A 14 -29.76 -27.30 23.24
C GLU A 14 -29.99 -26.24 22.16
N GLU A 15 -31.11 -25.50 22.20
CA GLU A 15 -31.40 -24.39 21.28
C GLU A 15 -30.37 -23.26 21.40
N TRP A 16 -29.94 -22.95 22.62
CA TRP A 16 -28.92 -21.93 22.85
C TRP A 16 -27.57 -22.34 22.25
N LEU A 17 -27.15 -23.61 22.41
CA LEU A 17 -25.92 -24.14 21.82
C LEU A 17 -26.00 -24.21 20.28
N ASN A 18 -27.20 -24.39 19.71
CA ASN A 18 -27.39 -24.40 18.26
C ASN A 18 -27.12 -23.03 17.60
N GLY A 19 -27.21 -21.93 18.34
CA GLY A 19 -26.81 -20.60 17.89
C GLY A 19 -25.32 -20.25 18.09
N ARG A 20 -24.48 -21.22 18.45
CA ARG A 20 -23.05 -21.01 18.78
C ARG A 20 -22.12 -21.66 17.74
N PRO A 21 -20.80 -21.37 17.80
CA PRO A 21 -19.83 -21.92 16.87
C PRO A 21 -19.93 -23.45 16.74
N SER A 22 -19.66 -23.93 15.54
CA SER A 22 -19.68 -25.34 15.14
C SER A 22 -18.83 -26.21 16.05
N TRP A 23 -17.63 -25.74 16.42
CA TRP A 23 -16.74 -26.48 17.33
C TRP A 23 -17.34 -26.68 18.72
N LEU A 24 -18.13 -25.73 19.23
CA LEU A 24 -18.76 -25.85 20.55
C LEU A 24 -19.90 -26.88 20.53
N ARG A 25 -20.61 -26.99 19.41
CA ARG A 25 -21.60 -28.06 19.18
C ARG A 25 -20.94 -29.43 19.08
N MET A 26 -19.81 -29.51 18.38
CA MET A 26 -19.00 -30.74 18.32
C MET A 26 -18.55 -31.14 19.73
N ALA A 27 -18.01 -30.21 20.52
CA ALA A 27 -17.62 -30.47 21.91
C ALA A 27 -18.80 -30.96 22.77
N ALA A 28 -19.97 -30.33 22.64
CA ALA A 28 -21.19 -30.76 23.32
C ALA A 28 -21.61 -32.18 22.91
N SER A 29 -21.59 -32.50 21.62
CA SER A 29 -21.90 -33.82 21.09
C SER A 29 -20.96 -34.90 21.63
N THR A 30 -19.65 -34.64 21.65
CA THR A 30 -18.63 -35.54 22.22
C THR A 30 -18.89 -35.84 23.69
N VAL A 31 -19.19 -34.80 24.50
CA VAL A 31 -19.50 -34.97 25.92
C VAL A 31 -20.79 -35.78 26.13
N ILE A 32 -21.81 -35.57 25.30
CA ILE A 32 -23.09 -36.31 25.36
C ILE A 32 -22.87 -37.79 25.03
N GLN A 33 -22.16 -38.07 23.93
CA GLN A 33 -21.96 -39.43 23.42
C GLN A 33 -21.11 -40.27 24.36
N HIS A 34 -20.00 -39.72 24.84
CA HIS A 34 -19.03 -40.47 25.66
C HIS A 34 -19.25 -40.33 27.17
N ARG A 35 -20.07 -39.37 27.62
CA ARG A 35 -20.37 -39.09 29.04
C ARG A 35 -19.12 -38.85 29.90
N ARG A 36 -18.04 -38.37 29.29
CA ARG A 36 -16.76 -38.00 29.92
C ARG A 36 -16.19 -36.73 29.28
N MET A 37 -15.14 -36.18 29.87
CA MET A 37 -14.33 -35.16 29.20
C MET A 37 -13.66 -35.76 27.95
N PRO A 38 -13.46 -34.97 26.88
CA PRO A 38 -12.71 -35.42 25.71
C PRO A 38 -11.30 -35.89 26.06
N ASN A 39 -10.79 -36.89 25.34
CA ASN A 39 -9.39 -37.33 25.45
C ASN A 39 -8.48 -36.46 24.58
N GLU A 40 -7.18 -36.75 24.57
CA GLU A 40 -6.18 -35.95 23.85
C GLU A 40 -6.44 -35.88 22.33
N GLU A 41 -6.79 -37.00 21.71
CA GLU A 41 -7.07 -37.08 20.27
C GLU A 41 -8.34 -36.31 19.89
N GLU A 42 -9.39 -36.43 20.71
CA GLU A 42 -10.65 -35.70 20.54
C GLU A 42 -10.45 -34.19 20.74
N MET A 43 -9.61 -33.78 21.69
CA MET A 43 -9.24 -32.37 21.87
C MET A 43 -8.46 -31.80 20.69
N GLU A 44 -7.59 -32.60 20.08
CA GLU A 44 -6.84 -32.20 18.88
C GLU A 44 -7.76 -32.05 17.67
N ALA A 45 -8.71 -32.98 17.49
CA ALA A 45 -9.75 -32.88 16.46
C ALA A 45 -10.64 -31.65 16.65
N LEU A 46 -11.00 -31.31 17.90
CA LEU A 46 -11.72 -30.07 18.23
C LEU A 46 -10.90 -28.81 17.88
N ALA A 47 -9.59 -28.83 18.11
CA ALA A 47 -8.69 -27.73 17.75
C ALA A 47 -8.60 -27.55 16.23
N ASP A 48 -8.52 -28.64 15.48
CA ASP A 48 -8.49 -28.60 14.01
C ASP A 48 -9.83 -28.10 13.44
N HIS A 49 -10.95 -28.57 13.99
CA HIS A 49 -12.28 -28.10 13.61
C HIS A 49 -12.48 -26.61 13.91
N CYS A 50 -12.04 -26.14 15.08
CA CYS A 50 -12.07 -24.73 15.47
C CYS A 50 -11.21 -23.85 14.53
N LEU A 51 -10.04 -24.33 14.11
CA LEU A 51 -9.19 -23.63 13.13
C LEU A 51 -9.81 -23.62 11.74
N ALA A 52 -10.39 -24.73 11.29
CA ALA A 52 -11.09 -24.80 10.00
C ALA A 52 -12.29 -23.83 9.97
N GLU A 53 -13.02 -23.72 11.09
CA GLU A 53 -14.11 -22.76 11.26
C GLU A 53 -13.61 -21.32 11.16
N ALA A 54 -12.56 -20.96 11.90
CA ALA A 54 -11.96 -19.64 11.87
C ALA A 54 -11.36 -19.29 10.49
N ALA A 55 -10.86 -20.29 9.76
CA ALA A 55 -10.34 -20.16 8.41
C ALA A 55 -11.44 -20.09 7.34
N LYS A 56 -12.73 -20.30 7.70
CA LYS A 56 -13.86 -20.43 6.77
C LYS A 56 -13.65 -21.56 5.74
N LYS A 57 -13.04 -22.68 6.18
CA LYS A 57 -12.72 -23.86 5.36
C LYS A 57 -13.53 -25.10 5.75
N LEU A 58 -14.52 -24.96 6.62
CA LEU A 58 -15.41 -26.07 6.96
C LEU A 58 -16.36 -26.35 5.79
N ASP A 59 -16.36 -27.60 5.31
CA ASP A 59 -17.30 -28.06 4.27
C ASP A 59 -18.75 -28.04 4.76
N ALA A 60 -18.97 -28.41 6.03
CA ALA A 60 -20.27 -28.32 6.69
C ALA A 60 -20.11 -28.04 8.20
N PRO A 61 -21.03 -27.27 8.82
CA PRO A 61 -21.07 -27.13 10.27
C PRO A 61 -21.47 -28.45 10.94
N HIS A 62 -21.07 -28.65 12.19
CA HIS A 62 -21.48 -29.80 12.98
C HIS A 62 -23.01 -29.84 13.12
N PRO A 63 -23.67 -31.02 13.14
CA PRO A 63 -25.12 -31.13 13.27
C PRO A 63 -25.69 -30.39 14.48
N ALA A 64 -26.95 -29.96 14.37
CA ALA A 64 -27.67 -29.37 15.49
C ALA A 64 -28.00 -30.43 16.56
N LEU A 65 -27.98 -30.03 17.83
CA LEU A 65 -28.37 -30.87 18.95
C LEU A 65 -29.89 -31.01 19.00
N ALA A 66 -30.39 -32.24 19.13
CA ALA A 66 -31.82 -32.51 19.24
C ALA A 66 -32.37 -32.07 20.62
N PRO A 67 -33.60 -31.54 20.71
CA PRO A 67 -34.21 -31.14 21.98
C PRO A 67 -34.24 -32.30 23.00
N GLY A 68 -33.89 -32.01 24.26
CA GLY A 68 -33.92 -32.99 25.35
C GLY A 68 -32.71 -33.92 25.42
N THR A 69 -31.71 -33.78 24.54
CA THR A 69 -30.50 -34.62 24.53
C THR A 69 -29.61 -34.37 25.76
N ILE A 70 -29.60 -33.14 26.31
CA ILE A 70 -28.77 -32.77 27.47
C ILE A 70 -29.54 -32.94 28.77
N LEU A 71 -30.80 -32.49 28.82
CA LEU A 71 -31.58 -32.42 30.06
C LEU A 71 -32.59 -33.56 30.24
N GLY A 72 -32.83 -34.37 29.21
CA GLY A 72 -33.97 -35.27 29.13
C GLY A 72 -35.25 -34.48 28.83
N THR A 73 -36.17 -35.07 28.07
CA THR A 73 -37.53 -34.52 27.99
C THR A 73 -38.20 -34.69 29.36
N PRO A 74 -38.73 -33.64 29.99
CA PRO A 74 -39.59 -33.82 31.14
C PRO A 74 -40.81 -34.61 30.65
N THR A 75 -40.91 -35.89 31.04
CA THR A 75 -42.17 -36.61 30.87
C THR A 75 -43.19 -35.91 31.73
N ALA A 76 -44.09 -35.16 31.10
CA ALA A 76 -45.19 -34.42 31.73
C ALA A 76 -46.28 -35.33 32.33
N ALA A 77 -45.92 -36.56 32.70
CA ALA A 77 -46.82 -37.54 33.26
C ALA A 77 -46.44 -37.84 34.71
N GLU A 78 -47.38 -37.68 35.63
CA GLU A 78 -47.29 -38.17 37.00
C GLU A 78 -47.24 -39.70 36.98
N LEU A 79 -46.21 -40.29 37.57
CA LEU A 79 -46.00 -41.74 37.57
C LEU A 79 -46.31 -42.32 38.94
N ARG A 80 -47.21 -43.30 38.97
CA ARG A 80 -47.59 -44.08 40.15
C ARG A 80 -47.15 -45.53 40.00
N ILE A 81 -46.59 -46.11 41.06
CA ILE A 81 -46.34 -47.54 41.16
C ILE A 81 -47.56 -48.17 41.85
N ASP A 82 -48.27 -49.03 41.14
CA ASP A 82 -49.51 -49.64 41.62
C ASP A 82 -49.25 -50.95 42.35
N SER A 83 -48.33 -51.77 41.85
CA SER A 83 -47.98 -53.02 42.52
C SER A 83 -46.61 -53.57 42.10
N VAL A 84 -46.08 -54.44 42.95
CA VAL A 84 -44.89 -55.26 42.67
C VAL A 84 -45.26 -56.71 42.90
N SER A 85 -45.15 -57.54 41.87
CA SER A 85 -45.57 -58.95 41.89
C SER A 85 -44.56 -59.84 41.14
N SER A 86 -44.81 -61.15 41.13
CA SER A 86 -43.99 -62.15 40.42
C SER A 86 -42.50 -62.01 40.75
N ILE A 87 -42.19 -61.97 42.05
CA ILE A 87 -40.84 -61.66 42.55
C ILE A 87 -40.04 -62.96 42.62
N CYS A 88 -38.95 -63.03 41.88
CA CYS A 88 -38.01 -64.15 41.91
C CYS A 88 -36.63 -63.69 42.36
N GLY A 89 -35.86 -64.56 43.00
CA GLY A 89 -34.45 -64.31 43.33
C GLY A 89 -34.16 -63.22 44.38
N VAL A 90 -35.18 -62.72 45.11
CA VAL A 90 -35.05 -61.68 46.14
C VAL A 90 -35.41 -62.21 47.53
N ASN A 91 -34.40 -62.36 48.39
CA ASN A 91 -34.52 -62.84 49.77
C ASN A 91 -35.36 -64.15 49.82
N ALA A 92 -36.06 -64.42 50.93
CA ALA A 92 -37.03 -65.51 51.04
C ALA A 92 -38.47 -65.03 50.74
N LEU A 93 -38.63 -64.07 49.81
CA LEU A 93 -39.96 -63.65 49.36
C LEU A 93 -40.61 -64.78 48.56
N GLY A 94 -41.90 -65.02 48.77
CA GLY A 94 -42.65 -66.03 48.02
C GLY A 94 -42.81 -65.65 46.56
N GLU A 95 -42.82 -66.64 45.67
CA GLU A 95 -42.99 -66.43 44.22
C GLU A 95 -44.37 -65.83 43.89
N ASP A 96 -45.40 -66.17 44.69
CA ASP A 96 -46.75 -65.60 44.63
C ASP A 96 -46.91 -64.30 45.43
N ALA A 97 -45.85 -63.77 46.03
CA ALA A 97 -45.94 -62.59 46.87
C ALA A 97 -46.17 -61.33 46.02
N ALA A 98 -47.25 -60.61 46.31
CA ALA A 98 -47.59 -59.34 45.68
C ALA A 98 -47.68 -58.23 46.74
N LEU A 99 -47.04 -57.10 46.46
CA LEU A 99 -47.16 -55.87 47.24
C LEU A 99 -48.07 -54.90 46.48
N ASP A 100 -49.25 -54.66 47.02
CA ASP A 100 -50.21 -53.68 46.49
C ASP A 100 -49.91 -52.29 47.06
N LEU A 101 -49.68 -51.33 46.17
CA LEU A 101 -49.42 -49.93 46.44
C LEU A 101 -50.49 -49.02 45.78
N SER A 102 -51.56 -49.59 45.23
CA SER A 102 -52.57 -48.88 44.43
C SER A 102 -53.50 -47.97 45.25
N GLN A 103 -53.58 -48.16 46.56
CA GLN A 103 -54.51 -47.46 47.44
C GLN A 103 -53.90 -46.19 48.06
N GLY A 104 -54.58 -45.04 47.93
CA GLY A 104 -54.21 -43.78 48.61
C GLY A 104 -52.89 -43.16 48.12
N GLN A 105 -52.36 -42.16 48.83
CA GLN A 105 -51.04 -41.56 48.53
C GLN A 105 -49.93 -41.96 49.51
N MET A 106 -50.28 -42.71 50.55
CA MET A 106 -49.33 -43.24 51.53
C MET A 106 -49.69 -44.68 51.86
N THR A 107 -48.76 -45.60 51.60
CA THR A 107 -48.93 -47.03 51.90
C THR A 107 -47.99 -47.42 53.03
N VAL A 108 -48.55 -47.94 54.12
CA VAL A 108 -47.77 -48.37 55.30
C VAL A 108 -47.60 -49.89 55.26
N VAL A 109 -46.36 -50.35 55.06
CA VAL A 109 -46.00 -51.78 55.07
C VAL A 109 -45.38 -52.13 56.41
N TYR A 110 -46.08 -52.90 57.24
CA TYR A 110 -45.63 -53.29 58.59
C TYR A 110 -45.74 -54.81 58.80
N GLY A 111 -45.03 -55.31 59.81
CA GLY A 111 -44.99 -56.74 60.14
C GLY A 111 -43.81 -57.08 61.05
N PRO A 112 -43.72 -58.31 61.58
CA PRO A 112 -42.64 -58.72 62.47
C PRO A 112 -41.26 -58.68 61.78
N ASN A 113 -40.20 -58.72 62.59
CA ASN A 113 -38.84 -58.86 62.07
C ASN A 113 -38.71 -60.20 61.31
N GLY A 114 -38.02 -60.17 60.16
CA GLY A 114 -37.92 -61.34 59.27
C GLY A 114 -39.05 -61.48 58.25
N ALA A 115 -40.13 -60.70 58.30
CA ALA A 115 -41.26 -60.78 57.36
C ALA A 115 -40.99 -60.26 55.92
N GLY A 116 -39.72 -60.05 55.53
CA GLY A 116 -39.38 -59.68 54.15
C GLY A 116 -39.48 -58.19 53.78
N LYS A 117 -39.91 -57.29 54.68
CA LYS A 117 -40.04 -55.82 54.42
C LYS A 117 -38.80 -55.19 53.77
N SER A 118 -37.60 -55.47 54.30
CA SER A 118 -36.34 -54.96 53.75
C SER A 118 -35.99 -55.58 52.39
N GLY A 119 -36.53 -56.74 52.05
CA GLY A 119 -36.38 -57.37 50.73
C GLY A 119 -37.07 -56.55 49.63
N TYR A 120 -38.32 -56.13 49.87
CA TYR A 120 -39.05 -55.22 48.97
C TYR A 120 -38.31 -53.89 48.80
N ALA A 121 -37.81 -53.29 49.90
CA ALA A 121 -37.05 -52.05 49.81
C ALA A 121 -35.78 -52.18 48.96
N ARG A 122 -35.03 -53.28 49.09
CA ARG A 122 -33.85 -53.56 48.25
C ARG A 122 -34.23 -53.75 46.79
N LEU A 123 -35.27 -54.52 46.50
CA LEU A 123 -35.78 -54.69 45.13
C LEU A 123 -36.11 -53.33 44.50
N MET A 124 -36.88 -52.49 45.19
CA MET A 124 -37.25 -51.15 44.71
C MET A 124 -36.04 -50.26 44.46
N LYS A 125 -35.01 -50.31 45.30
CA LYS A 125 -33.75 -49.58 45.08
C LYS A 125 -33.05 -49.97 43.79
N HIS A 126 -33.08 -51.26 43.44
CA HIS A 126 -32.48 -51.76 42.19
C HIS A 126 -33.30 -51.40 40.97
N VAL A 127 -34.63 -51.62 41.03
CA VAL A 127 -35.59 -51.28 39.98
C VAL A 127 -35.55 -49.79 39.64
N CYS A 128 -35.63 -48.91 40.64
CA CYS A 128 -35.63 -47.45 40.46
C CYS A 128 -34.23 -46.85 40.29
N GLY A 129 -33.17 -47.62 40.53
CA GLY A 129 -31.80 -47.16 40.30
C GLY A 129 -31.27 -46.18 41.35
N ALA A 130 -31.58 -46.40 42.64
CA ALA A 130 -31.05 -45.61 43.75
C ALA A 130 -29.50 -45.57 43.78
N ARG A 131 -28.88 -44.61 44.48
CA ARG A 131 -27.41 -44.58 44.63
C ARG A 131 -26.93 -45.66 45.61
N ALA A 132 -27.55 -45.71 46.79
CA ALA A 132 -27.28 -46.70 47.85
C ALA A 132 -28.12 -47.98 47.66
N LYS A 133 -27.92 -48.71 46.56
CA LYS A 133 -28.76 -49.88 46.23
C LYS A 133 -28.60 -51.07 47.19
N GLY A 134 -27.39 -51.24 47.74
CA GLY A 134 -27.00 -52.46 48.45
C GLY A 134 -27.00 -53.70 47.55
N SER A 135 -26.73 -54.88 48.10
CA SER A 135 -26.84 -56.15 47.39
C SER A 135 -28.25 -56.75 47.54
N ILE A 136 -28.80 -57.26 46.43
CA ILE A 136 -29.92 -58.21 46.51
C ILE A 136 -29.33 -59.55 46.93
N HIS A 137 -29.92 -60.17 47.94
CA HIS A 137 -29.49 -61.47 48.43
C HIS A 137 -30.52 -62.51 47.98
N GLY A 138 -30.09 -63.64 47.45
CA GLY A 138 -30.99 -64.75 47.13
C GLY A 138 -31.55 -65.43 48.38
N ASN A 139 -32.46 -66.39 48.17
CA ASN A 139 -32.96 -67.22 49.26
C ASN A 139 -31.84 -68.16 49.76
N VAL A 140 -31.42 -68.00 51.02
CA VAL A 140 -30.35 -68.80 51.64
C VAL A 140 -30.70 -70.29 51.77
N PHE A 141 -31.97 -70.66 51.63
CA PHE A 141 -32.43 -72.05 51.70
C PHE A 141 -32.52 -72.74 50.31
N LYS A 142 -32.31 -72.01 49.20
CA LYS A 142 -32.24 -72.58 47.84
C LYS A 142 -30.77 -72.79 47.43
N GLN A 143 -30.42 -73.98 46.93
CA GLN A 143 -29.05 -74.30 46.50
C GLN A 143 -28.58 -73.52 45.27
N ASN A 144 -29.51 -73.16 44.36
CA ASN A 144 -29.28 -72.27 43.23
C ASN A 144 -30.35 -71.16 43.26
N PRO A 145 -30.04 -69.96 43.75
CA PRO A 145 -30.99 -68.86 43.73
C PRO A 145 -31.21 -68.36 42.29
N ASP A 146 -32.48 -68.21 41.90
CA ASP A 146 -32.85 -67.61 40.61
C ASP A 146 -32.32 -66.18 40.48
N ALA A 147 -32.13 -65.72 39.24
CA ALA A 147 -31.80 -64.32 38.98
C ALA A 147 -32.92 -63.41 39.48
N ALA A 148 -32.57 -62.30 40.13
CA ALA A 148 -33.56 -61.39 40.69
C ALA A 148 -34.41 -60.74 39.59
N SER A 149 -35.72 -60.89 39.68
CA SER A 149 -36.69 -60.32 38.76
C SER A 149 -38.01 -59.97 39.45
N ALA A 150 -38.78 -59.07 38.85
CA ALA A 150 -40.10 -58.67 39.32
C ALA A 150 -40.95 -58.08 38.18
N LEU A 151 -42.26 -58.13 38.35
CA LEU A 151 -43.23 -57.40 37.54
C LEU A 151 -43.71 -56.18 38.32
N ILE A 152 -43.56 -54.98 37.74
CA ILE A 152 -43.99 -53.72 38.35
C ILE A 152 -45.13 -53.14 37.53
N LYS A 153 -46.31 -53.00 38.13
CA LYS A 153 -47.43 -52.32 37.50
C LYS A 153 -47.36 -50.82 37.82
N VAL A 154 -47.48 -49.99 36.78
CA VAL A 154 -47.45 -48.54 36.92
C VAL A 154 -48.64 -47.89 36.23
N THR A 155 -49.04 -46.73 36.73
CA THR A 155 -50.01 -45.84 36.08
C THR A 155 -49.34 -44.50 35.81
N ALA A 156 -49.40 -44.04 34.57
CA ALA A 156 -48.92 -42.73 34.16
C ALA A 156 -50.11 -41.81 33.83
N THR A 157 -50.20 -40.67 34.52
CA THR A 157 -51.25 -39.65 34.32
C THR A 157 -50.65 -38.46 33.59
N ARG A 158 -51.07 -38.19 32.35
CA ARG A 158 -50.62 -37.02 31.59
C ARG A 158 -51.26 -35.73 32.11
N SER A 159 -50.65 -34.59 31.77
CA SER A 159 -51.14 -33.25 32.12
C SER A 159 -52.55 -32.92 31.62
N ASP A 160 -53.07 -33.68 30.65
CA ASP A 160 -54.46 -33.59 30.15
C ASP A 160 -55.47 -34.43 30.95
N GLY A 161 -55.02 -35.13 32.01
CA GLY A 161 -55.83 -36.01 32.85
C GLY A 161 -55.93 -37.46 32.35
N THR A 162 -55.32 -37.79 31.22
CA THR A 162 -55.37 -39.16 30.66
C THR A 162 -54.46 -40.10 31.44
N THR A 163 -55.02 -41.17 32.01
CA THR A 163 -54.30 -42.25 32.69
C THR A 163 -54.07 -43.46 31.79
N SER A 164 -52.82 -43.96 31.74
CA SER A 164 -52.47 -45.23 31.11
C SER A 164 -51.75 -46.15 32.09
N SER A 165 -52.18 -47.41 32.20
CA SER A 165 -51.52 -48.43 33.01
C SER A 165 -50.62 -49.32 32.15
N ALA A 166 -49.44 -49.68 32.67
CA ALA A 166 -48.48 -50.54 32.00
C ALA A 166 -47.81 -51.50 32.99
N ASP A 167 -47.55 -52.73 32.53
CA ASP A 167 -46.78 -53.71 33.28
C ASP A 167 -45.32 -53.67 32.81
N LEU A 168 -44.40 -53.45 33.75
CA LEU A 168 -42.97 -53.32 33.51
C LEU A 168 -42.25 -54.56 34.02
N THR A 169 -41.70 -55.35 33.12
CA THR A 169 -40.84 -56.49 33.48
C THR A 169 -39.44 -56.00 33.81
N TRP A 170 -38.94 -56.39 34.99
CA TRP A 170 -37.59 -56.03 35.44
C TRP A 170 -36.74 -57.27 35.72
N GLN A 171 -35.50 -57.25 35.23
CA GLN A 171 -34.46 -58.23 35.56
C GLN A 171 -33.21 -57.52 36.06
N ALA A 172 -32.51 -58.13 37.02
CA ALA A 172 -31.31 -57.53 37.60
C ALA A 172 -30.17 -57.32 36.58
N SER A 173 -30.07 -58.14 35.53
CA SER A 173 -29.08 -58.01 34.44
C SER A 173 -29.24 -56.71 33.65
N ASP A 174 -30.46 -56.22 33.52
CA ASP A 174 -30.78 -55.02 32.71
C ASP A 174 -30.52 -53.73 33.49
N GLY A 175 -30.20 -53.83 34.77
CA GLY A 175 -30.01 -52.69 35.65
C GLY A 175 -31.32 -51.99 35.96
N ALA A 176 -31.27 -50.67 36.22
CA ALA A 176 -32.48 -49.91 36.60
C ALA A 176 -33.42 -49.72 35.40
N HIS A 177 -34.73 -49.86 35.62
CA HIS A 177 -35.72 -49.68 34.56
C HIS A 177 -35.81 -48.21 34.14
N SER A 178 -35.77 -47.93 32.83
CA SER A 178 -35.72 -46.56 32.27
C SER A 178 -36.86 -45.66 32.74
N THR A 179 -38.09 -46.17 32.76
CA THR A 179 -39.29 -45.48 33.23
C THR A 179 -39.27 -45.17 34.74
N LEU A 180 -38.74 -46.08 35.56
CA LEU A 180 -38.78 -45.95 37.02
C LEU A 180 -37.57 -45.22 37.60
N LYS A 181 -36.59 -44.86 36.75
CA LYS A 181 -35.37 -44.14 37.14
C LYS A 181 -35.63 -42.76 37.73
N ALA A 182 -36.79 -42.17 37.45
CA ALA A 182 -37.20 -40.89 37.99
C ALA A 182 -37.79 -41.01 39.41
N VAL A 183 -38.12 -42.23 39.88
CA VAL A 183 -38.74 -42.44 41.19
C VAL A 183 -37.66 -42.45 42.28
N PRO A 184 -37.68 -41.48 43.22
CA PRO A 184 -36.72 -41.46 44.31
C PRO A 184 -37.06 -42.54 45.35
N VAL A 185 -36.08 -43.35 45.72
CA VAL A 185 -36.19 -44.31 46.85
C VAL A 185 -35.31 -43.81 47.98
N PHE A 186 -35.91 -43.54 49.13
CA PHE A 186 -35.24 -43.00 50.31
C PHE A 186 -35.35 -43.96 51.50
N ASP A 187 -34.24 -44.22 52.20
CA ASP A 187 -34.18 -45.05 53.39
C ASP A 187 -33.06 -44.60 54.34
N SER A 188 -32.93 -45.25 55.51
CA SER A 188 -31.92 -44.88 56.51
C SER A 188 -30.48 -44.97 55.99
N ALA A 189 -30.16 -45.94 55.12
CA ALA A 189 -28.84 -46.05 54.50
C ALA A 189 -28.57 -44.88 53.54
N THR A 190 -29.58 -44.48 52.77
CA THR A 190 -29.52 -43.28 51.91
C THR A 190 -29.39 -42.01 52.75
N ALA A 191 -30.06 -41.94 53.91
CA ALA A 191 -29.97 -40.80 54.83
C ALA A 191 -28.58 -40.64 55.46
N LEU A 192 -27.91 -41.74 55.84
CA LEU A 192 -26.53 -41.72 56.35
C LEU A 192 -25.54 -41.20 55.31
N GLU A 193 -25.67 -41.58 54.03
CA GLU A 193 -24.84 -41.03 52.95
C GLU A 193 -24.97 -39.49 52.82
N PHE A 194 -26.16 -38.94 53.11
CA PHE A 194 -26.40 -37.49 53.12
C PHE A 194 -25.92 -36.80 54.41
N GLY A 195 -25.71 -37.53 55.51
CA GLY A 195 -25.39 -36.98 56.84
C GLY A 195 -23.91 -37.03 57.26
N ASP A 196 -23.16 -38.08 56.88
CA ASP A 196 -21.82 -38.36 57.42
C ASP A 196 -20.65 -37.70 56.67
N SER A 197 -20.91 -37.11 55.49
CA SER A 197 -19.90 -36.31 54.80
C SER A 197 -20.31 -34.84 54.85
N ALA A 198 -19.40 -33.96 55.24
CA ALA A 198 -19.50 -32.53 54.96
C ALA A 198 -19.32 -32.29 53.44
N THR A 199 -20.03 -33.03 52.60
CA THR A 199 -20.25 -32.64 51.23
C THR A 199 -21.16 -31.43 51.31
N THR A 200 -20.63 -30.25 51.00
CA THR A 200 -21.47 -29.12 50.59
C THR A 200 -22.52 -29.69 49.65
N ALA A 201 -23.78 -29.75 50.10
CA ALA A 201 -24.92 -30.21 49.31
C ALA A 201 -25.11 -29.22 48.17
N THR A 202 -24.20 -29.31 47.20
CA THR A 202 -24.16 -28.48 46.02
C THR A 202 -25.02 -29.25 45.05
N HIS A 203 -26.35 -29.14 45.22
CA HIS A 203 -27.27 -29.57 44.20
C HIS A 203 -27.02 -28.68 42.98
N LEU A 204 -26.03 -29.05 42.17
CA LEU A 204 -25.68 -28.36 40.93
C LEU A 204 -26.50 -28.99 39.81
N PRO A 205 -27.43 -28.24 39.19
CA PRO A 205 -28.25 -28.73 38.09
C PRO A 205 -27.39 -29.38 37.00
N ARG A 206 -27.92 -30.45 36.38
CA ARG A 206 -27.22 -31.17 35.31
C ARG A 206 -26.79 -30.23 34.17
N ALA A 207 -27.65 -29.28 33.83
CA ALA A 207 -27.35 -28.20 32.89
C ALA A 207 -26.09 -27.40 33.29
N MET A 208 -25.98 -26.95 34.54
CA MET A 208 -24.81 -26.20 35.02
C MET A 208 -23.54 -27.04 35.01
N ARG A 209 -23.62 -28.33 35.37
CA ARG A 209 -22.49 -29.26 35.26
C ARG A 209 -22.02 -29.41 33.81
N PHE A 210 -22.95 -29.56 32.88
CA PHE A 210 -22.66 -29.71 31.46
C PHE A 210 -21.99 -28.44 30.89
N VAL A 211 -22.53 -27.26 31.21
CA VAL A 211 -21.91 -25.98 30.81
C VAL A 211 -20.52 -25.81 31.45
N GLY A 212 -20.33 -26.23 32.70
CA GLY A 212 -19.02 -26.25 33.36
C GLY A 212 -17.99 -27.11 32.62
N MET A 213 -18.38 -28.28 32.11
CA MET A 213 -17.50 -29.10 31.27
C MET A 213 -17.12 -28.40 29.97
N LEU A 214 -18.07 -27.73 29.31
CA LEU A 214 -17.79 -26.94 28.11
C LEU A 214 -16.84 -25.77 28.37
N ILE A 215 -16.94 -25.11 29.53
CA ILE A 215 -16.01 -24.05 29.95
C ILE A 215 -14.58 -24.61 30.03
N HIS A 216 -14.40 -25.75 30.70
CA HIS A 216 -13.08 -26.40 30.78
C HIS A 216 -12.52 -26.80 29.41
N ILE A 217 -13.36 -27.37 28.52
CA ILE A 217 -12.95 -27.69 27.15
C ILE A 217 -12.50 -26.42 26.41
N SER A 218 -13.24 -25.32 26.57
CA SER A 218 -12.92 -24.05 25.93
C SER A 218 -11.58 -23.47 26.41
N ASP A 219 -11.30 -23.53 27.71
CA ASP A 219 -10.03 -23.06 28.29
C ASP A 219 -8.83 -23.90 27.83
N ASP A 220 -8.98 -25.23 27.77
CA ASP A 220 -7.92 -26.11 27.27
C ASP A 220 -7.67 -25.89 25.77
N LEU A 221 -8.74 -25.76 25.00
CA LEU A 221 -8.68 -25.45 23.57
C LEU A 221 -7.98 -24.11 23.30
N ALA A 222 -8.30 -23.07 24.08
CA ALA A 222 -7.64 -21.78 24.01
C ALA A 222 -6.12 -21.90 24.26
N THR A 223 -5.73 -22.73 25.22
CA THR A 223 -4.33 -22.97 25.58
C THR A 223 -3.57 -23.67 24.46
N ARG A 224 -4.16 -24.73 23.88
CA ARG A 224 -3.61 -25.46 22.73
C ARG A 224 -3.43 -24.57 21.51
N LEU A 225 -4.46 -23.79 21.17
CA LEU A 225 -4.42 -22.87 20.03
C LEU A 225 -3.36 -21.76 20.23
N LYS A 226 -3.22 -21.21 21.44
CA LYS A 226 -2.13 -20.27 21.77
C LYS A 226 -0.75 -20.93 21.62
N ALA A 227 -0.58 -22.18 22.05
CA ALA A 227 0.66 -22.92 21.85
C ALA A 227 0.97 -23.14 20.36
N ARG A 228 -0.04 -23.41 19.53
CA ARG A 228 0.12 -23.49 18.07
C ARG A 228 0.53 -22.14 17.46
N ALA A 229 -0.04 -21.03 17.93
CA ALA A 229 0.36 -19.68 17.51
C ALA A 229 1.83 -19.38 17.87
N ALA A 230 2.29 -19.77 19.06
CA ALA A 230 3.67 -19.55 19.51
C ALA A 230 4.72 -20.29 18.65
N LYS A 231 4.34 -21.42 18.02
CA LYS A 231 5.21 -22.15 17.07
C LYS A 231 5.36 -21.43 15.72
N LEU A 232 4.53 -20.43 15.40
CA LEU A 232 4.61 -19.66 14.16
C LEU A 232 5.63 -18.50 14.29
N THR A 233 6.91 -18.86 14.37
CA THR A 233 8.03 -17.90 14.48
C THR A 233 8.30 -17.20 13.15
N SER A 234 8.63 -15.90 13.21
CA SER A 234 9.07 -15.15 12.03
C SER A 234 10.41 -15.67 11.52
N LYS A 235 10.57 -15.66 10.19
CA LYS A 235 11.83 -15.96 9.49
C LYS A 235 12.32 -14.74 8.69
N LEU A 236 11.89 -13.54 9.09
CA LEU A 236 12.33 -12.32 8.43
C LEU A 236 13.86 -12.14 8.60
N PRO A 237 14.56 -11.65 7.57
CA PRO A 237 15.96 -11.32 7.67
C PRO A 237 16.18 -10.20 8.69
N ILE A 238 17.33 -10.22 9.34
CA ILE A 238 17.75 -9.13 10.22
C ILE A 238 18.08 -7.93 9.34
N ILE A 239 17.49 -6.78 9.65
CA ILE A 239 17.74 -5.54 8.93
C ILE A 239 19.18 -5.09 9.22
N PRO A 240 20.04 -4.92 8.21
CA PRO A 240 21.37 -4.36 8.40
C PRO A 240 21.29 -2.97 9.06
N GLU A 241 22.24 -2.65 9.94
CA GLU A 241 22.25 -1.37 10.68
C GLU A 241 22.26 -0.16 9.72
N GLU A 242 22.94 -0.29 8.59
CA GLU A 242 23.00 0.68 7.49
C GLU A 242 21.62 1.03 6.91
N HIS A 243 20.63 0.13 7.04
CA HIS A 243 19.28 0.31 6.51
C HIS A 243 18.25 0.58 7.61
N ALA A 244 18.66 0.69 8.88
CA ALA A 244 17.72 0.73 10.02
C ALA A 244 16.75 1.93 10.02
N GLN A 245 17.14 3.04 9.37
CA GLN A 245 16.35 4.28 9.25
C GLN A 245 15.69 4.45 7.87
N SER A 246 15.85 3.48 6.97
CA SER A 246 15.35 3.56 5.58
C SER A 246 13.84 3.32 5.46
N SER A 247 13.28 3.63 4.29
CA SER A 247 11.90 3.22 3.99
C SER A 247 11.73 1.70 3.98
N ALA A 248 12.76 0.94 3.58
CA ALA A 248 12.75 -0.52 3.58
C ALA A 248 12.53 -1.09 5.00
N ALA A 249 13.24 -0.54 6.00
CA ALA A 249 13.02 -0.92 7.39
C ALA A 249 11.59 -0.58 7.87
N THR A 250 11.03 0.53 7.39
CA THR A 250 9.65 0.92 7.71
C THR A 250 8.62 -0.05 7.13
N VAL A 251 8.85 -0.56 5.91
CA VAL A 251 7.99 -1.59 5.30
C VAL A 251 7.98 -2.85 6.15
N LEU A 252 9.16 -3.35 6.55
CA LEU A 252 9.29 -4.55 7.39
C LEU A 252 8.63 -4.40 8.77
N ARG A 253 8.77 -3.23 9.40
CA ARG A 253 8.13 -2.94 10.71
C ARG A 253 6.60 -2.82 10.63
N LYS A 254 6.04 -2.52 9.44
CA LYS A 254 4.60 -2.30 9.22
C LYS A 254 3.92 -3.45 8.48
N LEU A 255 4.51 -4.65 8.47
CA LEU A 255 3.88 -5.82 7.88
C LEU A 255 2.61 -6.21 8.66
N THR A 256 1.54 -6.50 7.92
CA THR A 256 0.26 -6.92 8.50
C THR A 256 -0.35 -8.06 7.69
N ALA A 257 -1.23 -8.83 8.33
CA ALA A 257 -1.95 -9.93 7.68
C ALA A 257 -2.91 -9.47 6.55
N LYS A 258 -3.18 -8.16 6.42
CA LYS A 258 -4.07 -7.61 5.40
C LYS A 258 -3.40 -7.41 4.05
N LEU A 259 -2.07 -7.41 4.00
CA LEU A 259 -1.32 -7.15 2.78
C LEU A 259 -1.53 -8.29 1.76
N THR A 260 -1.70 -7.90 0.50
CA THR A 260 -1.78 -8.81 -0.64
C THR A 260 -0.40 -9.08 -1.23
N GLU A 261 -0.30 -10.11 -2.08
CA GLU A 261 0.97 -10.38 -2.78
C GLU A 261 1.36 -9.22 -3.70
N GLU A 262 0.35 -8.59 -4.32
CA GLU A 262 0.54 -7.42 -5.18
C GLU A 262 1.05 -6.20 -4.40
N ASP A 263 0.54 -5.95 -3.19
CA ASP A 263 1.07 -4.88 -2.33
C ASP A 263 2.55 -5.08 -2.00
N ILE A 264 2.98 -6.34 -1.81
CA ILE A 264 4.38 -6.67 -1.53
C ILE A 264 5.23 -6.52 -2.78
N ASN A 265 4.74 -6.96 -3.94
CA ASN A 265 5.42 -6.75 -5.22
C ASN A 265 5.69 -5.28 -5.48
N GLN A 266 4.68 -4.42 -5.28
CA GLN A 266 4.82 -2.98 -5.48
C GLN A 266 5.81 -2.35 -4.49
N ARG A 267 5.77 -2.75 -3.21
CA ARG A 267 6.68 -2.22 -2.17
C ARG A 267 8.11 -2.71 -2.29
N CYS A 268 8.32 -3.88 -2.90
CA CYS A 268 9.64 -4.48 -3.12
C CYS A 268 10.12 -4.27 -4.57
N ALA A 269 9.41 -3.48 -5.38
CA ALA A 269 9.78 -3.24 -6.76
C ALA A 269 11.05 -2.38 -6.84
N PHE A 270 12.03 -2.86 -7.59
CA PHE A 270 13.26 -2.11 -7.88
C PHE A 270 13.51 -2.08 -9.40
N PRO A 271 12.85 -1.15 -10.12
CA PRO A 271 12.99 -1.05 -11.57
C PRO A 271 14.37 -0.56 -12.01
N ALA A 272 14.74 -0.84 -13.26
CA ALA A 272 16.04 -0.50 -13.83
C ALA A 272 16.41 0.99 -13.67
N ALA A 273 15.45 1.89 -13.79
CA ALA A 273 15.67 3.33 -13.61
C ALA A 273 16.22 3.69 -12.21
N LEU A 274 15.78 2.99 -11.15
CA LEU A 274 16.33 3.21 -9.79
C LEU A 274 17.75 2.64 -9.65
N ASN A 275 18.05 1.56 -10.36
CA ASN A 275 19.41 1.02 -10.39
C ASN A 275 20.36 1.95 -11.16
N ASP A 276 19.91 2.54 -12.27
CA ASP A 276 20.68 3.52 -13.03
C ASP A 276 20.93 4.79 -12.19
N GLU A 277 19.93 5.26 -11.44
CA GLU A 277 20.09 6.35 -10.46
C GLU A 277 21.11 5.99 -9.36
N ARG A 278 21.04 4.77 -8.82
CA ARG A 278 21.99 4.27 -7.81
C ARG A 278 23.42 4.29 -8.34
N LEU A 279 23.64 3.73 -9.54
CA LEU A 279 24.95 3.67 -10.19
C LEU A 279 25.50 5.08 -10.50
N ALA A 280 24.63 5.99 -10.95
CA ALA A 280 25.00 7.37 -11.20
C ALA A 280 25.43 8.09 -9.91
N LEU A 281 24.70 7.90 -8.80
CA LEU A 281 25.04 8.47 -7.49
C LEU A 281 26.31 7.86 -6.91
N GLU A 282 26.52 6.54 -7.03
CA GLU A 282 27.77 5.89 -6.61
C GLU A 282 28.97 6.44 -7.38
N THR A 283 28.84 6.60 -8.69
CA THR A 283 29.89 7.15 -9.55
C THR A 283 30.17 8.61 -9.19
N ALA A 284 29.13 9.42 -8.98
CA ALA A 284 29.26 10.83 -8.59
C ALA A 284 29.94 10.99 -7.22
N LEU A 285 29.57 10.19 -6.21
CA LEU A 285 30.16 10.24 -4.88
C LEU A 285 31.57 9.64 -4.82
N ALA A 286 31.91 8.72 -5.74
CA ALA A 286 33.25 8.15 -5.89
C ALA A 286 34.21 9.04 -6.69
N GLN A 287 33.73 10.15 -7.25
CA GLN A 287 34.55 11.04 -8.08
C GLN A 287 35.71 11.63 -7.27
N ALA A 288 36.93 11.30 -7.66
CA ALA A 288 38.14 11.82 -7.03
C ALA A 288 38.32 13.32 -7.38
N ASN A 289 38.62 14.14 -6.36
CA ASN A 289 38.90 15.57 -6.49
C ASN A 289 37.81 16.35 -7.25
N PRO A 290 36.55 16.38 -6.76
CA PRO A 290 35.44 17.09 -7.41
C PRO A 290 35.73 18.59 -7.59
N GLU A 291 36.58 19.19 -6.76
CA GLU A 291 37.02 20.59 -6.87
C GLU A 291 37.76 20.86 -8.19
N VAL A 292 38.66 19.95 -8.58
CA VAL A 292 39.44 20.07 -9.82
C VAL A 292 38.53 19.89 -11.04
N ALA A 293 37.60 18.93 -10.99
CA ALA A 293 36.63 18.72 -12.05
C ALA A 293 35.69 19.93 -12.20
N HIS A 294 35.21 20.50 -11.08
CA HIS A 294 34.37 21.69 -11.08
C HIS A 294 35.11 22.90 -11.66
N ALA A 295 36.35 23.16 -11.21
CA ALA A 295 37.18 24.24 -11.75
C ALA A 295 37.41 24.09 -13.26
N LYS A 296 37.61 22.87 -13.75
CA LYS A 296 37.73 22.58 -15.18
C LYS A 296 36.43 22.87 -15.94
N ALA A 297 35.27 22.52 -15.40
CA ALA A 297 33.98 22.82 -16.01
C ALA A 297 33.70 24.33 -16.07
N VAL A 298 34.07 25.08 -15.02
CA VAL A 298 33.99 26.55 -14.99
C VAL A 298 34.89 27.16 -16.06
N GLY A 299 36.17 26.76 -16.12
CA GLY A 299 37.10 27.26 -17.13
C GLY A 299 36.66 26.92 -18.56
N GLU A 300 36.03 25.76 -18.77
CA GLU A 300 35.48 25.38 -20.07
C GLU A 300 34.30 26.27 -20.48
N LEU A 301 33.38 26.59 -19.56
CA LEU A 301 32.28 27.53 -19.84
C LEU A 301 32.80 28.93 -20.17
N GLU A 302 33.86 29.38 -19.50
CA GLU A 302 34.50 30.65 -19.78
C GLU A 302 35.14 30.67 -21.18
N ARG A 303 35.83 29.58 -21.56
CA ARG A 303 36.37 29.37 -22.92
C ARG A 303 35.26 29.37 -23.97
N LEU A 304 34.14 28.68 -23.71
CA LEU A 304 32.97 28.67 -24.60
C LEU A 304 32.39 30.08 -24.77
N SER A 305 32.30 30.87 -23.70
CA SER A 305 31.80 32.25 -23.76
C SER A 305 32.66 33.17 -24.64
N GLN A 306 33.99 33.04 -24.54
CA GLN A 306 34.94 33.78 -25.38
C GLN A 306 34.77 33.38 -26.85
N MET A 307 34.65 32.07 -27.11
CA MET A 307 34.40 31.54 -28.45
C MET A 307 33.10 32.08 -29.05
N ALA A 308 32.01 32.15 -28.27
CA ALA A 308 30.74 32.74 -28.72
C ALA A 308 30.88 34.22 -29.08
N THR A 309 31.67 34.98 -28.32
CA THR A 309 31.93 36.40 -28.60
C THR A 309 32.68 36.55 -29.92
N SER A 310 33.73 35.76 -30.15
CA SER A 310 34.48 35.78 -31.42
C SER A 310 33.61 35.42 -32.63
N ILE A 311 32.77 34.38 -32.50
CA ILE A 311 31.86 33.98 -33.58
C ILE A 311 30.73 34.99 -33.80
N SER A 312 30.24 35.64 -32.75
CA SER A 312 29.26 36.73 -32.87
C SER A 312 29.85 37.92 -33.62
N ALA A 313 31.09 38.32 -33.32
CA ALA A 313 31.77 39.38 -34.05
C ALA A 313 31.98 39.02 -35.54
N LEU A 314 32.32 37.75 -35.82
CA LEU A 314 32.45 37.26 -37.19
C LEU A 314 31.10 37.28 -37.93
N LYS A 315 30.02 36.77 -37.32
CA LYS A 315 28.65 36.83 -37.86
C LYS A 315 28.25 38.26 -38.21
N GLU A 316 28.53 39.20 -37.32
CA GLU A 316 28.23 40.61 -37.50
C GLU A 316 29.06 41.25 -38.62
N SER A 317 30.33 40.86 -38.77
CA SER A 317 31.17 41.33 -39.88
C SER A 317 30.74 40.80 -41.25
N LEU A 318 30.10 39.62 -41.29
CA LEU A 318 29.64 38.93 -42.50
C LEU A 318 28.13 39.02 -42.69
N ASN A 319 27.45 39.96 -42.03
CA ASN A 319 25.99 40.07 -42.10
C ASN A 319 25.49 40.45 -43.51
N GLY A 320 24.17 40.35 -43.73
CA GLY A 320 23.56 40.65 -45.02
C GLY A 320 23.71 42.13 -45.42
N GLU A 321 23.60 43.03 -44.46
CA GLU A 321 23.67 44.49 -44.67
C GLU A 321 25.05 44.93 -45.19
N LYS A 322 26.14 44.41 -44.60
CA LYS A 322 27.51 44.70 -45.06
C LYS A 322 27.81 44.11 -46.42
N ALA A 323 27.28 42.92 -46.71
CA ALA A 323 27.41 42.32 -48.04
C ALA A 323 26.66 43.16 -49.10
N GLN A 324 25.47 43.65 -48.77
CA GLN A 324 24.71 44.53 -49.66
C GLN A 324 25.38 45.90 -49.83
N ALA A 325 25.89 46.49 -48.74
CA ALA A 325 26.62 47.76 -48.80
C ALA A 325 27.85 47.70 -49.72
N LEU A 326 28.55 46.55 -49.77
CA LEU A 326 29.66 46.32 -50.70
C LEU A 326 29.19 46.23 -52.17
N LEU A 327 28.06 45.57 -52.42
CA LEU A 327 27.45 45.50 -53.75
C LEU A 327 27.00 46.89 -54.22
N ASP A 328 26.33 47.64 -53.34
CA ASP A 328 25.84 48.99 -53.62
C ASP A 328 27.01 49.96 -53.86
N ALA A 329 28.06 49.88 -53.04
CA ALA A 329 29.27 50.67 -53.22
C ALA A 329 29.98 50.35 -54.53
N ARG A 330 30.04 49.07 -54.94
CA ARG A 330 30.60 48.67 -56.24
C ARG A 330 29.76 49.20 -57.39
N SER A 331 28.45 49.02 -57.33
CA SER A 331 27.51 49.52 -58.36
C SER A 331 27.62 51.04 -58.49
N ASN A 332 27.64 51.76 -57.37
CA ASN A 332 27.78 53.21 -57.34
C ASN A 332 29.14 53.68 -57.89
N ALA A 333 30.24 53.01 -57.53
CA ALA A 333 31.56 53.30 -58.07
C ALA A 333 31.62 53.09 -59.59
N GLU A 334 31.06 51.99 -60.09
CA GLU A 334 31.02 51.67 -61.53
C GLU A 334 30.16 52.68 -62.30
N VAL A 335 28.94 52.97 -61.83
CA VAL A 335 28.04 53.96 -62.45
C VAL A 335 28.70 55.34 -62.50
N LYS A 336 29.29 55.80 -61.39
CA LYS A 336 29.97 57.10 -61.33
C LYS A 336 31.22 57.14 -62.20
N ARG A 337 32.01 56.04 -62.24
CA ARG A 337 33.18 55.93 -63.12
C ARG A 337 32.78 55.93 -64.60
N GLN A 338 31.72 55.21 -64.97
CA GLN A 338 31.17 55.22 -66.32
C GLN A 338 30.65 56.60 -66.71
N ALA A 339 29.89 57.27 -65.83
CA ALA A 339 29.41 58.64 -66.07
C ALA A 339 30.57 59.62 -66.25
N ALA A 340 31.59 59.57 -65.39
CA ALA A 340 32.77 60.42 -65.47
C ALA A 340 33.60 60.13 -66.74
N THR A 341 33.68 58.87 -67.17
CA THR A 341 34.39 58.47 -68.41
C THR A 341 33.61 58.87 -69.66
N ALA A 342 32.28 58.71 -69.67
CA ALA A 342 31.41 59.11 -70.78
C ALA A 342 31.41 60.63 -70.95
N TYR A 343 31.29 61.39 -69.85
CA TYR A 343 31.42 62.84 -69.86
C TYR A 343 32.79 63.28 -70.39
N ALA A 344 33.88 62.69 -69.89
CA ALA A 344 35.22 62.97 -70.38
C ALA A 344 35.39 62.65 -71.87
N THR A 345 34.85 61.52 -72.34
CA THR A 345 34.95 61.10 -73.74
C THR A 345 34.16 62.03 -74.66
N ALA A 346 32.93 62.41 -74.27
CA ALA A 346 32.10 63.35 -75.02
C ALA A 346 32.74 64.75 -75.08
N PHE A 347 33.31 65.21 -73.95
CA PHE A 347 34.02 66.48 -73.87
C PHE A 347 35.24 66.50 -74.78
N LEU A 348 36.08 65.45 -74.73
CA LEU A 348 37.33 65.37 -75.49
C LEU A 348 37.12 65.17 -76.99
N ASN A 349 36.12 64.39 -77.41
CA ASN A 349 35.82 64.18 -78.83
C ASN A 349 35.27 65.42 -79.55
N GLY A 350 34.70 66.38 -78.81
CA GLY A 350 34.23 67.65 -79.36
C GLY A 350 35.34 68.67 -79.64
N LEU A 351 36.60 68.36 -79.31
CA LEU A 351 37.71 69.30 -79.38
C LEU A 351 38.54 69.15 -80.67
N PRO A 352 38.99 70.26 -81.26
CA PRO A 352 39.76 70.23 -82.51
C PRO A 352 41.21 69.75 -82.33
N LEU A 353 41.73 69.75 -81.10
CA LEU A 353 43.12 69.39 -80.78
C LEU A 353 43.16 68.18 -79.86
N LYS A 354 44.03 67.22 -80.20
CA LYS A 354 44.30 66.05 -79.36
C LYS A 354 45.18 66.44 -78.16
N GLY A 355 45.01 65.75 -77.04
CA GLY A 355 45.81 65.94 -75.83
C GLY A 355 45.33 67.05 -74.90
N VAL A 356 44.17 67.65 -75.15
CA VAL A 356 43.48 68.51 -74.18
C VAL A 356 43.09 67.65 -72.97
N GLY A 357 43.42 68.09 -71.76
CA GLY A 357 43.16 67.34 -70.52
C GLY A 357 44.29 66.39 -70.07
N ASP A 358 45.31 66.13 -70.88
CA ASP A 358 46.50 65.36 -70.48
C ASP A 358 47.40 66.15 -69.51
N ALA A 359 48.34 65.48 -68.83
CA ALA A 359 49.21 66.10 -67.83
C ALA A 359 49.95 67.35 -68.33
N VAL A 360 50.42 67.34 -69.58
CA VAL A 360 51.11 68.47 -70.21
C VAL A 360 50.15 69.65 -70.43
N TRP A 361 48.93 69.39 -70.91
CA TRP A 361 47.94 70.43 -71.14
C TRP A 361 47.38 70.99 -69.84
N ARG A 362 47.18 70.16 -68.81
CA ARG A 362 46.79 70.61 -67.46
C ARG A 362 47.83 71.55 -66.86
N THR A 363 49.11 71.23 -67.00
CA THR A 363 50.20 72.10 -66.53
C THR A 363 50.17 73.46 -67.23
N LEU A 364 49.92 73.49 -68.54
CA LEU A 364 49.73 74.72 -69.30
C LEU A 364 48.50 75.51 -68.81
N TRP A 365 47.39 74.82 -68.57
CA TRP A 365 46.14 75.42 -68.11
C TRP A 365 46.24 76.02 -66.71
N ASP A 366 46.88 75.30 -65.77
CA ASP A 366 47.13 75.78 -64.41
C ASP A 366 48.08 76.98 -64.40
N ALA A 367 49.11 76.98 -65.26
CA ALA A 367 49.98 78.13 -65.46
C ALA A 367 49.22 79.33 -66.04
N ALA A 368 48.32 79.10 -67.00
CA ALA A 368 47.46 80.14 -67.57
C ALA A 368 46.48 80.72 -66.52
N LYS A 369 45.92 79.86 -65.67
CA LYS A 369 45.06 80.24 -64.53
C LYS A 369 45.80 81.08 -63.50
N ALA A 370 47.01 80.67 -63.14
CA ALA A 370 47.88 81.42 -62.23
C ALA A 370 48.26 82.79 -62.79
N TYR A 371 48.60 82.87 -64.09
CA TYR A 371 48.88 84.14 -64.77
C TYR A 371 47.64 85.05 -64.84
N SER A 372 46.47 84.49 -65.17
CA SER A 372 45.21 85.22 -65.22
C SER A 372 44.85 85.83 -63.87
N THR A 373 44.78 85.03 -62.82
CA THR A 373 44.35 85.48 -61.48
C THR A 373 45.42 86.29 -60.75
N GLY A 374 46.71 86.06 -61.03
CA GLY A 374 47.81 86.75 -60.36
C GLY A 374 48.23 88.07 -61.02
N LEU A 375 48.16 88.18 -62.35
CA LEU A 375 48.76 89.29 -63.09
C LEU A 375 47.82 89.96 -64.09
N ALA A 376 47.11 89.21 -64.94
CA ALA A 376 46.36 89.79 -66.07
C ALA A 376 44.94 90.27 -65.70
N TYR A 377 44.22 89.53 -64.84
CA TYR A 377 42.83 89.74 -64.44
C TYR A 377 42.66 89.49 -62.93
N ARG A 378 43.31 90.32 -62.10
CA ARG A 378 43.48 90.10 -60.65
C ARG A 378 42.18 90.03 -59.85
N ASP A 379 41.17 90.76 -60.27
CA ASP A 379 39.88 90.87 -59.57
C ASP A 379 38.79 89.97 -60.18
N HIS A 380 39.16 89.06 -61.09
CA HIS A 380 38.21 88.19 -61.78
C HIS A 380 38.57 86.71 -61.65
N PRO A 381 37.58 85.81 -61.49
CA PRO A 381 37.81 84.37 -61.51
C PRO A 381 38.26 83.92 -62.90
N PHE A 382 39.10 82.88 -62.94
CA PHE A 382 39.50 82.26 -64.20
C PHE A 382 38.47 81.20 -64.63
N PRO A 383 38.09 81.14 -65.92
CA PRO A 383 38.47 82.05 -66.99
C PRO A 383 37.65 83.36 -66.96
N HIS A 384 38.32 84.49 -67.16
CA HIS A 384 37.62 85.77 -67.28
C HIS A 384 37.01 85.90 -68.70
N VAL A 385 35.68 85.80 -68.77
CA VAL A 385 34.89 85.79 -70.03
C VAL A 385 34.03 87.06 -70.21
N GLY A 386 34.37 88.16 -69.52
CA GLY A 386 33.65 89.43 -69.61
C GLY A 386 33.76 90.13 -70.97
N ASP A 387 33.13 91.29 -71.11
CA ASP A 387 33.21 92.11 -72.32
C ASP A 387 34.63 92.67 -72.53
N GLU A 388 35.09 92.70 -73.78
CA GLU A 388 36.48 93.00 -74.18
C GLU A 388 37.58 92.10 -73.58
N SER A 389 37.22 90.94 -73.00
CA SER A 389 38.20 89.97 -72.51
C SER A 389 39.13 89.45 -73.61
N ARG A 390 40.40 89.23 -73.27
CA ARG A 390 41.44 88.70 -74.16
C ARG A 390 41.92 87.35 -73.64
N CYS A 391 42.23 86.44 -74.55
CA CYS A 391 42.79 85.13 -74.20
C CYS A 391 44.16 85.31 -73.52
N VAL A 392 44.34 84.75 -72.33
CA VAL A 392 45.60 84.88 -71.57
C VAL A 392 46.79 84.14 -72.19
N LEU A 393 46.53 83.26 -73.17
CA LEU A 393 47.57 82.51 -73.90
C LEU A 393 47.99 83.18 -75.21
N CYS A 394 47.04 83.70 -76.01
CA CYS A 394 47.32 84.26 -77.34
C CYS A 394 47.01 85.77 -77.49
N GLN A 395 46.47 86.41 -76.45
CA GLN A 395 46.14 87.85 -76.35
C GLN A 395 45.10 88.38 -77.36
N GLN A 396 44.44 87.51 -78.13
CA GLN A 396 43.34 87.86 -79.02
C GLN A 396 42.05 88.17 -78.22
N PRO A 397 41.21 89.11 -78.68
CA PRO A 397 39.86 89.32 -78.14
C PRO A 397 39.03 88.03 -78.19
N LEU A 398 38.35 87.69 -77.10
CA LEU A 398 37.52 86.48 -77.00
C LEU A 398 36.12 86.74 -77.58
N GLY A 399 35.85 86.15 -78.75
CA GLY A 399 34.47 85.99 -79.24
C GLY A 399 33.69 84.95 -78.43
N ASP A 400 32.39 84.85 -78.67
CA ASP A 400 31.47 84.00 -77.90
C ASP A 400 31.91 82.52 -77.85
N ASP A 401 32.39 81.97 -78.96
CA ASP A 401 32.96 80.62 -79.05
C ASP A 401 34.17 80.42 -78.13
N GLY A 402 35.04 81.43 -78.04
CA GLY A 402 36.25 81.39 -77.20
C GLY A 402 35.92 81.47 -75.72
N LYS A 403 34.94 82.32 -75.37
CA LYS A 403 34.40 82.44 -74.00
C LYS A 403 33.78 81.11 -73.55
N ALA A 404 32.92 80.52 -74.38
CA ALA A 404 32.26 79.25 -74.09
C ALA A 404 33.26 78.09 -73.94
N ARG A 405 34.30 78.02 -74.78
CA ARG A 405 35.34 76.97 -74.69
C ARG A 405 36.21 77.11 -73.45
N LEU A 406 36.63 78.32 -73.07
CA LEU A 406 37.42 78.49 -71.86
C LEU A 406 36.60 78.10 -70.62
N ALA A 407 35.34 78.52 -70.56
CA ALA A 407 34.43 78.14 -69.48
C ALA A 407 34.20 76.62 -69.42
N SER A 408 34.08 75.95 -70.57
CA SER A 408 33.89 74.49 -70.62
C SER A 408 35.14 73.72 -70.18
N PHE A 409 36.36 74.21 -70.49
CA PHE A 409 37.62 73.66 -69.98
C PHE A 409 37.75 73.76 -68.46
N GLU A 410 37.41 74.90 -67.88
CA GLU A 410 37.45 75.08 -66.43
C GLU A 410 36.36 74.25 -65.73
N SER A 411 35.18 74.14 -66.33
CA SER A 411 34.11 73.26 -65.84
C SER A 411 34.51 71.78 -65.88
N TYR A 412 35.25 71.34 -66.91
CA TYR A 412 35.77 69.98 -67.04
C TYR A 412 36.87 69.66 -66.02
N LEU A 413 37.71 70.65 -65.67
CA LEU A 413 38.79 70.46 -64.69
C LEU A 413 38.32 70.52 -63.24
N ASN A 414 37.31 71.33 -62.95
CA ASN A 414 36.64 71.37 -61.64
C ASN A 414 35.52 70.32 -61.52
N ASP A 415 35.45 69.37 -62.47
CA ASP A 415 34.30 68.50 -62.64
C ASP A 415 34.08 67.57 -61.43
N THR A 416 32.94 67.83 -60.79
CA THR A 416 32.40 67.09 -59.64
C THR A 416 32.32 65.60 -59.94
N LEU A 417 32.13 65.18 -61.20
CA LEU A 417 31.96 63.77 -61.58
C LEU A 417 33.22 62.91 -61.33
N GLN A 418 34.42 63.41 -61.62
CA GLN A 418 35.68 62.67 -61.35
C GLN A 418 35.96 62.56 -59.85
N THR A 419 35.68 63.63 -59.11
CA THR A 419 35.82 63.65 -57.64
C THR A 419 34.83 62.69 -56.98
N GLU A 420 33.59 62.67 -57.47
CA GLU A 420 32.56 61.75 -57.00
C GLU A 420 32.85 60.28 -57.35
N ALA A 421 33.41 60.00 -58.53
CA ALA A 421 33.83 58.65 -58.90
C ALA A 421 34.97 58.16 -57.99
N LYS A 422 35.98 58.99 -57.74
CA LYS A 422 37.07 58.67 -56.83
C LYS A 422 36.58 58.48 -55.39
N SER A 423 35.70 59.34 -54.90
CA SER A 423 35.11 59.21 -53.57
C SER A 423 34.31 57.90 -53.42
N ALA A 424 33.60 57.46 -54.46
CA ALA A 424 32.88 56.18 -54.44
C ALA A 424 33.83 54.96 -54.44
N GLU A 425 34.95 55.04 -55.17
CA GLU A 425 35.99 54.00 -55.15
C GLU A 425 36.73 53.93 -53.82
N ASP A 426 37.02 55.08 -53.21
CA ASP A 426 37.64 55.17 -51.88
C ASP A 426 36.70 54.58 -50.82
N ALA A 427 35.39 54.85 -50.91
CA ALA A 427 34.37 54.26 -50.05
C ALA A 427 34.30 52.73 -50.21
N LEU A 428 34.32 52.21 -51.44
CA LEU A 428 34.39 50.76 -51.70
C LEU A 428 35.67 50.14 -51.10
N THR A 429 36.80 50.82 -51.26
CA THR A 429 38.09 50.35 -50.74
C THR A 429 38.10 50.33 -49.20
N ALA A 430 37.51 51.34 -48.56
CA ALA A 430 37.35 51.38 -47.11
C ALA A 430 36.48 50.23 -46.59
N LEU A 431 35.36 49.93 -47.27
CA LEU A 431 34.50 48.79 -46.93
C LEU A 431 35.21 47.45 -47.09
N LYS A 432 36.00 47.26 -48.15
CA LYS A 432 36.82 46.06 -48.34
C LYS A 432 37.90 45.90 -47.26
N LYS A 433 38.51 47.00 -46.84
CA LYS A 433 39.54 46.99 -45.77
C LYS A 433 38.95 46.67 -44.39
N ALA A 434 37.66 46.92 -44.17
CA ALA A 434 36.96 46.60 -42.93
C ALA A 434 36.57 45.12 -42.80
N LEU A 435 36.79 44.30 -43.84
CA LEU A 435 36.54 42.86 -43.79
C LEU A 435 37.52 42.16 -42.83
N PRO A 436 37.06 41.13 -42.10
CA PRO A 436 37.92 40.35 -41.21
C PRO A 436 38.98 39.60 -42.02
N SER A 437 40.11 39.30 -41.36
CA SER A 437 41.12 38.42 -41.93
C SER A 437 40.56 37.00 -42.16
N PRO A 438 41.01 36.29 -43.21
CA PRO A 438 40.57 34.93 -43.46
C PRO A 438 40.90 34.01 -42.28
N LEU A 439 39.95 33.17 -41.91
CA LEU A 439 40.12 32.15 -40.87
C LEU A 439 41.10 31.08 -41.33
N THR A 440 41.89 30.55 -40.39
CA THR A 440 42.72 29.37 -40.60
C THR A 440 41.94 28.10 -40.29
N ASP A 441 42.01 27.11 -41.19
CA ASP A 441 41.27 25.84 -41.08
C ASP A 441 41.60 25.10 -39.77
N VAL A 442 42.89 25.01 -39.42
CA VAL A 442 43.35 24.34 -38.19
C VAL A 442 42.72 24.95 -36.92
N ALA A 443 42.66 26.28 -36.83
CA ALA A 443 42.08 26.96 -35.67
C ALA A 443 40.54 26.79 -35.62
N TRP A 444 39.89 26.81 -36.78
CA TRP A 444 38.45 26.59 -36.91
C TRP A 444 38.05 25.17 -36.51
N GLN A 445 38.73 24.17 -37.04
CA GLN A 445 38.51 22.75 -36.72
C GLN A 445 38.69 22.49 -35.22
N ALA A 446 39.71 23.08 -34.59
CA ALA A 446 39.93 22.95 -33.14
C ALA A 446 38.78 23.56 -32.32
N GLN A 447 38.25 24.72 -32.73
CA GLN A 447 37.09 25.34 -32.09
C GLN A 447 35.82 24.50 -32.26
N CYS A 448 35.55 24.02 -33.48
CA CYS A 448 34.40 23.15 -33.76
C CYS A 448 34.47 21.82 -32.99
N ALA A 449 35.64 21.20 -32.90
CA ALA A 449 35.85 20.01 -32.10
C ALA A 449 35.59 20.26 -30.60
N ALA A 450 35.95 21.43 -30.07
CA ALA A 450 35.69 21.80 -28.67
C ALA A 450 34.19 21.84 -28.32
N ILE A 451 33.34 22.25 -29.27
CA ILE A 451 31.88 22.23 -29.11
C ILE A 451 31.22 20.91 -29.53
N GLY A 452 32.00 19.91 -29.94
CA GLY A 452 31.49 18.62 -30.39
C GLY A 452 30.82 18.66 -31.76
N LEU A 453 31.14 19.65 -32.60
CA LEU A 453 30.69 19.68 -33.98
C LEU A 453 31.51 18.68 -34.82
N GLU A 454 30.82 17.86 -35.61
CA GLU A 454 31.47 16.85 -36.45
C GLU A 454 32.37 17.50 -37.51
N ALA A 455 33.55 16.91 -37.76
CA ALA A 455 34.52 17.40 -38.74
C ALA A 455 33.93 17.74 -40.13
N PRO A 456 33.08 16.89 -40.76
CA PRO A 456 32.49 17.24 -42.06
C PRO A 456 31.61 18.49 -42.01
N GLN A 457 30.81 18.66 -40.95
CA GLN A 457 29.97 19.84 -40.76
C GLN A 457 30.82 21.10 -40.49
N ALA A 458 31.93 20.94 -39.76
CA ALA A 458 32.89 22.01 -39.53
C ALA A 458 33.54 22.47 -40.83
N THR A 459 33.95 21.54 -41.70
CA THR A 459 34.56 21.85 -43.02
C THR A 459 33.56 22.54 -43.94
N GLU A 460 32.32 22.05 -44.04
CA GLU A 460 31.28 22.68 -44.87
C GLU A 460 31.01 24.12 -44.42
N LEU A 461 30.93 24.36 -43.11
CA LEU A 461 30.73 25.70 -42.57
C LEU A 461 31.95 26.60 -42.82
N PHE A 462 33.17 26.07 -42.73
CA PHE A 462 34.40 26.79 -43.05
C PHE A 462 34.43 27.23 -44.52
N GLU A 463 34.12 26.32 -45.44
CA GLU A 463 34.06 26.60 -46.88
C GLU A 463 32.98 27.65 -47.19
N ALA A 464 31.81 27.57 -46.55
CA ALA A 464 30.75 28.56 -46.70
C ALA A 464 31.19 29.96 -46.20
N ILE A 465 31.87 30.04 -45.06
CA ILE A 465 32.42 31.30 -44.53
C ILE A 465 33.48 31.87 -45.48
N HIS A 466 34.40 31.04 -45.98
CA HIS A 466 35.43 31.46 -46.93
C HIS A 466 34.84 31.92 -48.26
N ALA A 467 33.88 31.18 -48.81
CA ALA A 467 33.17 31.55 -50.03
C ALA A 467 32.45 32.90 -49.87
N ARG A 468 31.81 33.12 -48.72
CA ARG A 468 31.15 34.40 -48.41
C ARG A 468 32.16 35.54 -48.27
N LEU A 469 33.26 35.33 -47.55
CA LEU A 469 34.31 36.33 -47.35
C LEU A 469 34.98 36.71 -48.69
N LYS A 470 35.24 35.72 -49.55
CA LYS A 470 35.75 35.93 -50.91
C LYS A 470 34.77 36.74 -51.76
N ALA A 471 33.48 36.38 -51.76
CA ALA A 471 32.46 37.13 -52.49
C ALA A 471 32.34 38.58 -52.00
N MET A 472 32.42 38.81 -50.69
CA MET A 472 32.43 40.17 -50.12
C MET A 472 33.71 40.95 -50.51
N ALA A 473 34.89 40.31 -50.51
CA ALA A 473 36.13 40.95 -50.94
C ALA A 473 36.12 41.34 -52.44
N GLU A 474 35.50 40.50 -53.27
CA GLU A 474 35.28 40.76 -54.71
C GLU A 474 34.08 41.68 -54.97
N ALA A 475 33.29 42.00 -53.94
CA ALA A 475 32.02 42.72 -54.02
C ALA A 475 31.07 42.09 -55.06
N THR A 476 30.82 40.78 -54.93
CA THR A 476 29.88 39.97 -55.71
C THR A 476 28.79 39.39 -54.80
N ALA A 477 27.79 38.73 -55.40
CA ALA A 477 26.67 38.15 -54.65
C ALA A 477 27.18 37.12 -53.62
N ALA A 478 27.02 37.44 -52.34
CA ALA A 478 27.59 36.67 -51.25
C ALA A 478 26.66 35.51 -50.83
N PRO A 479 27.10 34.23 -50.90
CA PRO A 479 26.28 33.10 -50.49
C PRO A 479 25.94 33.14 -49.00
N ALA A 480 24.78 32.61 -48.61
CA ALA A 480 24.36 32.55 -47.22
C ALA A 480 25.17 31.50 -46.43
N VAL A 481 25.46 31.79 -45.16
CA VAL A 481 26.17 30.88 -44.25
C VAL A 481 25.17 30.33 -43.23
N GLN A 482 25.13 29.00 -43.08
CA GLN A 482 24.21 28.31 -42.16
C GLN A 482 24.75 28.27 -40.73
N TRP A 483 24.67 29.41 -40.04
CA TRP A 483 25.16 29.57 -38.67
C TRP A 483 24.44 28.73 -37.61
N SER A 484 23.24 28.20 -37.92
CA SER A 484 22.43 27.38 -37.02
C SER A 484 23.15 26.09 -36.60
N VAL A 485 23.92 25.48 -37.51
CA VAL A 485 24.68 24.25 -37.26
C VAL A 485 25.66 24.44 -36.09
N TRP A 486 26.46 25.51 -36.15
CA TRP A 486 27.38 25.86 -35.07
C TRP A 486 26.65 26.25 -33.79
N THR A 487 25.56 27.02 -33.90
CA THR A 487 24.82 27.55 -32.74
C THR A 487 24.17 26.41 -31.95
N ASN A 488 23.58 25.42 -32.63
CA ASN A 488 23.00 24.24 -31.99
C ASN A 488 24.05 23.39 -31.26
N ALA A 489 25.21 23.15 -31.89
CA ALA A 489 26.30 22.39 -31.26
C ALA A 489 26.85 23.13 -30.02
N TYR A 490 27.05 24.45 -30.14
CA TYR A 490 27.45 25.31 -29.04
C TYR A 490 26.44 25.27 -27.88
N ASP A 491 25.15 25.45 -28.15
CA ASP A 491 24.10 25.48 -27.12
C ASP A 491 24.01 24.14 -26.39
N GLN A 492 24.11 23.02 -27.11
CA GLN A 492 24.15 21.68 -26.49
C GLN A 492 25.39 21.48 -25.62
N LYS A 493 26.56 21.94 -26.08
CA LYS A 493 27.81 21.86 -25.30
C LYS A 493 27.74 22.69 -24.03
N VAL A 494 27.25 23.92 -24.12
CA VAL A 494 27.06 24.81 -22.95
C VAL A 494 26.09 24.17 -21.97
N LYS A 495 24.94 23.66 -22.45
CA LYS A 495 23.94 23.02 -21.61
C LYS A 495 24.48 21.78 -20.87
N THR A 496 25.27 20.95 -21.55
CA THR A 496 25.87 19.76 -20.94
C THR A 496 26.92 20.17 -19.90
N THR A 497 27.81 21.08 -20.26
CA THR A 497 28.90 21.53 -19.37
C THR A 497 28.37 22.32 -18.16
N SER A 498 27.28 23.07 -18.31
CA SER A 498 26.64 23.76 -17.18
C SER A 498 25.95 22.78 -16.23
N ALA A 499 25.26 21.76 -16.76
CA ALA A 499 24.69 20.69 -15.95
C ALA A 499 25.78 19.93 -15.18
N ASP A 500 26.91 19.63 -15.82
CA ASP A 500 28.06 18.99 -15.17
C ASP A 500 28.64 19.87 -14.06
N ARG A 501 28.84 21.17 -14.32
CA ARG A 501 29.28 22.14 -13.31
C ARG A 501 28.34 22.14 -12.11
N ASP A 502 27.03 22.24 -12.33
CA ASP A 502 26.05 22.33 -11.25
C ASP A 502 25.97 21.03 -10.44
N ALA A 503 26.05 19.88 -11.13
CA ALA A 503 26.12 18.57 -10.48
C ALA A 503 27.35 18.45 -9.57
N LEU A 504 28.52 18.93 -10.04
CA LEU A 504 29.76 18.98 -9.28
C LEU A 504 29.71 19.99 -8.13
N ALA A 505 29.12 21.17 -8.34
CA ALA A 505 28.93 22.16 -7.29
C ALA A 505 28.08 21.59 -6.13
N GLY A 506 27.02 20.84 -6.46
CA GLY A 506 26.22 20.13 -5.47
C GLY A 506 26.95 18.97 -4.77
N LEU A 507 28.07 18.45 -5.30
CA LEU A 507 28.95 17.50 -4.58
C LEU A 507 29.94 18.20 -3.64
N LEU A 508 30.30 19.45 -3.95
CA LEU A 508 31.18 20.27 -3.14
C LEU A 508 30.46 20.87 -1.93
N ASP A 509 29.17 21.18 -2.08
CA ASP A 509 28.32 21.58 -0.96
C ASP A 509 28.16 20.43 0.05
N PRO A 510 28.54 20.60 1.33
CA PRO A 510 28.35 19.60 2.37
C PRO A 510 26.89 19.15 2.52
N THR A 511 25.94 20.05 2.26
CA THR A 511 24.50 19.75 2.35
C THR A 511 24.06 18.87 1.18
N GLY A 512 24.33 19.29 -0.05
CA GLY A 512 24.03 18.52 -1.26
C GLY A 512 24.73 17.16 -1.32
N ARG A 513 25.97 17.05 -0.81
CA ARG A 513 26.66 15.76 -0.68
C ARG A 513 25.93 14.82 0.29
N LYS A 514 25.54 15.32 1.46
CA LYS A 514 24.81 14.53 2.46
C LYS A 514 23.44 14.07 1.94
N GLU A 515 22.76 14.91 1.15
CA GLU A 515 21.50 14.53 0.49
C GLU A 515 21.71 13.38 -0.51
N LYS A 516 22.75 13.46 -1.34
CA LYS A 516 23.11 12.39 -2.28
C LYS A 516 23.51 11.09 -1.57
N GLU A 517 24.28 11.19 -0.48
CA GLU A 517 24.63 10.03 0.36
C GLU A 517 23.39 9.39 1.00
N SER A 518 22.47 10.21 1.52
CA SER A 518 21.19 9.74 2.06
C SER A 518 20.32 9.07 0.99
N ARG A 519 20.26 9.63 -0.22
CA ARG A 519 19.52 9.06 -1.34
C ARG A 519 20.14 7.73 -1.80
N LEU A 520 21.47 7.65 -1.84
CA LEU A 520 22.17 6.41 -2.17
C LEU A 520 21.92 5.32 -1.11
N ALA A 521 21.98 5.66 0.17
CA ALA A 521 21.68 4.73 1.26
C ALA A 521 20.24 4.21 1.16
N GLU A 522 19.29 5.08 0.80
CA GLU A 522 17.89 4.73 0.59
C GLU A 522 17.71 3.80 -0.63
N LEU A 523 18.36 4.06 -1.76
CA LEU A 523 18.32 3.20 -2.94
C LEU A 523 18.93 1.82 -2.67
N LYS A 524 20.05 1.75 -1.93
CA LYS A 524 20.65 0.49 -1.49
C LYS A 524 19.70 -0.30 -0.59
N ALA A 525 19.00 0.37 0.33
CA ALA A 525 18.02 -0.27 1.19
C ALA A 525 16.82 -0.81 0.39
N GLN A 526 16.36 -0.09 -0.64
CA GLN A 526 15.29 -0.54 -1.53
C GLN A 526 15.71 -1.73 -2.39
N GLN A 527 16.93 -1.74 -2.91
CA GLN A 527 17.51 -2.89 -3.60
C GLN A 527 17.55 -4.11 -2.67
N TRP A 528 18.08 -3.96 -1.46
CA TRP A 528 18.11 -5.04 -0.47
C TRP A 528 16.70 -5.56 -0.16
N LEU A 529 15.69 -4.69 0.02
CA LEU A 529 14.31 -5.11 0.24
C LEU A 529 13.77 -5.94 -0.94
N SER A 530 14.10 -5.55 -2.18
CA SER A 530 13.68 -6.28 -3.38
C SER A 530 14.22 -7.71 -3.40
N GLU A 531 15.45 -7.92 -2.94
CA GLU A 531 16.09 -9.24 -2.83
C GLU A 531 15.42 -10.10 -1.73
N GLN A 532 14.79 -9.48 -0.74
CA GLN A 532 14.10 -10.15 0.36
C GLN A 532 12.59 -10.35 0.13
N ARG A 533 12.08 -10.06 -1.08
CA ARG A 533 10.63 -10.10 -1.40
C ARG A 533 9.95 -11.39 -0.97
N ASP A 534 10.55 -12.55 -1.26
CA ASP A 534 9.95 -13.85 -0.94
C ASP A 534 9.90 -14.13 0.57
N ALA A 535 10.94 -13.70 1.30
CA ALA A 535 10.95 -13.80 2.77
C ALA A 535 9.88 -12.90 3.39
N VAL A 536 9.69 -11.69 2.85
CA VAL A 536 8.63 -10.76 3.28
C VAL A 536 7.25 -11.36 3.03
N TRP A 537 7.02 -11.93 1.85
CA TRP A 537 5.74 -12.55 1.52
C TRP A 537 5.44 -13.77 2.40
N ALA A 538 6.44 -14.62 2.65
CA ALA A 538 6.33 -15.74 3.57
C ALA A 538 5.91 -15.30 4.99
N ASP A 539 6.43 -14.16 5.48
CA ASP A 539 6.03 -13.61 6.78
C ASP A 539 4.60 -13.05 6.77
N VAL A 540 4.15 -12.42 5.68
CA VAL A 540 2.75 -12.00 5.54
C VAL A 540 1.81 -13.21 5.57
N ILE A 541 2.16 -14.32 4.90
CA ILE A 541 1.41 -15.57 4.98
C ILE A 541 1.39 -16.11 6.42
N ARG A 542 2.52 -16.05 7.13
CA ARG A 542 2.60 -16.42 8.54
C ARG A 542 1.69 -15.55 9.40
N LEU A 543 1.69 -14.23 9.21
CA LEU A 543 0.78 -13.30 9.92
C LEU A 543 -0.69 -13.60 9.63
N LYS A 544 -1.05 -13.98 8.40
CA LYS A 544 -2.40 -14.46 8.07
C LYS A 544 -2.76 -15.70 8.88
N ARG A 545 -1.86 -16.68 8.97
CA ARG A 545 -2.07 -17.90 9.79
C ARG A 545 -2.22 -17.55 11.27
N VAL A 546 -1.36 -16.68 11.82
CA VAL A 546 -1.48 -16.21 13.21
C VAL A 546 -2.83 -15.54 13.44
N GLY A 547 -3.27 -14.65 12.54
CA GLY A 547 -4.58 -14.01 12.64
C GLY A 547 -5.76 -14.99 12.62
N THR A 548 -5.66 -16.09 11.84
CA THR A 548 -6.64 -17.18 11.87
C THR A 548 -6.66 -17.90 13.22
N VAL A 549 -5.48 -18.23 13.77
CA VAL A 549 -5.38 -18.89 15.09
C VAL A 549 -5.92 -17.98 16.19
N GLU A 550 -5.61 -16.68 16.16
CA GLU A 550 -6.15 -15.70 17.11
C GLU A 550 -7.68 -15.57 17.02
N ALA A 551 -8.24 -15.64 15.81
CA ALA A 551 -9.68 -15.66 15.61
C ALA A 551 -10.31 -16.93 16.23
N ALA A 552 -9.67 -18.09 16.06
CA ALA A 552 -10.09 -19.33 16.71
C ALA A 552 -10.04 -19.21 18.24
N VAL A 553 -8.94 -18.69 18.81
CA VAL A 553 -8.80 -18.42 20.26
C VAL A 553 -9.92 -17.50 20.76
N ARG A 554 -10.25 -16.41 20.04
CA ARG A 554 -11.36 -15.54 20.44
C ARG A 554 -12.71 -16.26 20.50
N SER A 555 -12.92 -17.24 19.61
CA SER A 555 -14.15 -18.03 19.60
C SER A 555 -14.28 -18.95 20.82
N THR A 556 -13.16 -19.32 21.46
CA THR A 556 -13.10 -20.15 22.69
C THR A 556 -13.36 -19.36 23.99
N SER A 557 -13.80 -18.11 23.90
CA SER A 557 -14.11 -17.30 25.08
C SER A 557 -15.23 -17.91 25.94
N THR A 558 -14.96 -18.09 27.22
CA THR A 558 -15.87 -18.71 28.20
C THR A 558 -16.92 -17.75 28.76
N SER A 559 -16.89 -16.46 28.39
CA SER A 559 -17.78 -15.44 28.97
C SER A 559 -19.26 -15.79 28.77
N GLN A 560 -19.65 -16.16 27.55
CA GLN A 560 -21.04 -16.49 27.22
C GLN A 560 -21.51 -17.79 27.89
N LEU A 561 -20.62 -18.78 28.03
CA LEU A 561 -20.91 -20.01 28.76
C LEU A 561 -21.09 -19.74 30.26
N THR A 562 -20.27 -18.87 30.83
CA THR A 562 -20.34 -18.48 32.23
C THR A 562 -21.64 -17.72 32.53
N THR A 563 -22.01 -16.76 31.67
CA THR A 563 -23.31 -16.08 31.79
C THR A 563 -24.47 -17.06 31.71
N LYS A 564 -24.47 -17.97 30.72
CA LYS A 564 -25.53 -18.98 30.59
C LYS A 564 -25.60 -19.92 31.80
N SER A 565 -24.46 -20.29 32.38
CA SER A 565 -24.40 -21.08 33.62
C SER A 565 -25.05 -20.34 34.80
N ASN A 566 -24.79 -19.03 34.94
CA ASN A 566 -25.41 -18.20 35.97
C ASN A 566 -26.92 -18.05 35.76
N ASP A 567 -27.38 -17.84 34.52
CA ASP A 567 -28.80 -17.74 34.18
C ASP A 567 -29.55 -19.03 34.58
N ILE A 568 -28.97 -20.20 34.27
CA ILE A 568 -29.52 -21.50 34.65
C ILE A 568 -29.55 -21.66 36.18
N GLY A 569 -28.50 -21.19 36.86
CA GLY A 569 -28.45 -21.18 38.32
C GLY A 569 -29.58 -20.33 38.93
N GLU A 570 -29.85 -19.15 38.37
CA GLU A 570 -30.93 -18.28 38.85
C GLU A 570 -32.32 -18.90 38.62
N SER A 571 -32.58 -19.46 37.43
CA SER A 571 -33.90 -20.02 37.11
C SER A 571 -34.22 -21.30 37.90
N GLU A 572 -33.27 -22.24 37.96
CA GLU A 572 -33.50 -23.56 38.54
C GLU A 572 -33.34 -23.58 40.07
N LEU A 573 -32.34 -22.88 40.60
CA LEU A 573 -32.02 -22.90 42.03
C LEU A 573 -32.67 -21.74 42.78
N ALA A 574 -32.53 -20.50 42.30
CA ALA A 574 -32.95 -19.32 43.08
C ALA A 574 -34.46 -19.10 43.09
N LYS A 575 -35.12 -19.27 41.94
CA LYS A 575 -36.59 -19.12 41.85
C LYS A 575 -37.28 -20.48 41.99
N GLY A 576 -36.97 -21.43 41.12
CA GLY A 576 -37.68 -22.71 41.07
C GLY A 576 -37.60 -23.56 42.35
N TYR A 577 -36.41 -23.74 42.93
CA TYR A 577 -36.25 -24.59 44.11
C TYR A 577 -36.77 -23.93 45.39
N CYS A 578 -36.43 -22.66 45.65
CA CYS A 578 -36.91 -21.96 46.85
C CYS A 578 -38.44 -21.86 46.90
N ASP A 579 -39.10 -21.57 45.77
CA ASP A 579 -40.56 -21.45 45.74
C ASP A 579 -41.24 -22.80 46.02
N ARG A 580 -40.77 -23.88 45.37
CA ARG A 580 -41.29 -25.24 45.60
C ARG A 580 -41.03 -25.72 47.02
N PHE A 581 -39.81 -25.56 47.52
CA PHE A 581 -39.44 -25.98 48.86
C PHE A 581 -40.24 -25.24 49.93
N ASN A 582 -40.40 -23.92 49.78
CA ASN A 582 -41.23 -23.14 50.69
C ASN A 582 -42.71 -23.53 50.60
N ALA A 583 -43.26 -23.78 49.39
CA ALA A 583 -44.63 -24.25 49.23
C ALA A 583 -44.89 -25.58 49.95
N GLU A 584 -43.97 -26.54 49.82
CA GLU A 584 -44.05 -27.83 50.52
C GLU A 584 -43.95 -27.67 52.05
N LEU A 585 -43.05 -26.82 52.55
CA LEU A 585 -42.98 -26.50 53.98
C LEU A 585 -44.30 -25.92 54.52
N ARG A 586 -45.01 -25.14 53.69
CA ARG A 586 -46.34 -24.63 54.04
C ARG A 586 -47.38 -25.75 54.12
N ALA A 587 -47.40 -26.64 53.12
CA ALA A 587 -48.32 -27.77 53.08
C ALA A 587 -48.11 -28.74 54.26
N LEU A 588 -46.86 -28.96 54.67
CA LEU A 588 -46.49 -29.83 55.79
C LEU A 588 -46.71 -29.21 57.18
N GLY A 589 -47.19 -27.96 57.26
CA GLY A 589 -47.45 -27.27 58.54
C GLY A 589 -46.19 -26.85 59.31
N ALA A 590 -45.01 -26.97 58.70
CA ALA A 590 -43.71 -26.72 59.32
C ALA A 590 -43.35 -25.24 59.49
N ILE A 591 -44.16 -24.31 58.95
CA ILE A 591 -43.97 -22.85 59.07
C ILE A 591 -43.94 -22.38 60.55
N ARG A 592 -44.50 -23.15 61.47
CA ARG A 592 -44.48 -22.84 62.92
C ARG A 592 -43.10 -23.01 63.57
N PHE A 593 -42.17 -23.72 62.93
CA PHE A 593 -40.88 -24.09 63.52
C PHE A 593 -39.66 -23.79 62.64
N LEU A 594 -39.85 -23.52 61.35
CA LEU A 594 -38.79 -23.22 60.38
C LEU A 594 -39.22 -22.04 59.51
N SER A 595 -38.36 -21.02 59.39
CA SER A 595 -38.61 -19.90 58.49
C SER A 595 -38.07 -20.15 57.07
N ALA A 596 -38.49 -19.33 56.11
CA ALA A 596 -38.41 -19.62 54.67
C ALA A 596 -36.98 -19.86 54.16
N CYS A 597 -36.82 -20.86 53.29
CA CYS A 597 -35.56 -21.13 52.59
C CYS A 597 -35.21 -19.97 51.65
N ARG A 598 -34.00 -19.43 51.82
CA ARG A 598 -33.43 -18.35 51.00
C ARG A 598 -32.09 -18.78 50.42
N ILE A 599 -31.74 -18.20 49.26
CA ILE A 599 -30.40 -18.30 48.70
C ILE A 599 -29.59 -17.08 49.11
N ASP A 600 -28.41 -17.32 49.70
CA ASP A 600 -27.34 -16.34 49.75
C ASP A 600 -26.46 -16.45 48.50
N PRO A 601 -26.45 -15.43 47.61
CA PRO A 601 -25.56 -15.42 46.47
C PRO A 601 -24.11 -15.15 46.94
N LYS A 602 -23.23 -16.14 46.78
CA LYS A 602 -21.77 -15.90 46.83
C LYS A 602 -21.18 -15.79 45.43
N ALA A 603 -20.08 -15.04 45.35
CA ALA A 603 -19.26 -14.97 44.14
C ALA A 603 -18.79 -16.38 43.70
N LYS A 604 -18.75 -16.61 42.38
CA LYS A 604 -18.34 -17.86 41.69
C LYS A 604 -19.37 -19.01 41.69
N GLY A 605 -20.65 -18.73 41.46
CA GLY A 605 -21.63 -19.77 41.08
C GLY A 605 -21.92 -20.82 42.17
N ARG A 606 -21.58 -20.53 43.43
CA ARG A 606 -21.88 -21.39 44.59
C ARG A 606 -22.90 -20.68 45.47
N SER A 607 -24.17 -20.98 45.26
CA SER A 607 -25.29 -20.53 46.09
C SER A 607 -25.36 -21.37 47.36
N ARG A 608 -25.46 -20.74 48.54
CA ARG A 608 -25.74 -21.45 49.79
C ARG A 608 -27.21 -21.27 50.12
N PHE A 609 -27.90 -22.38 50.35
CA PHE A 609 -29.25 -22.34 50.89
C PHE A 609 -29.16 -22.17 52.40
N THR A 610 -29.90 -21.21 52.93
CA THR A 610 -30.03 -20.99 54.37
C THR A 610 -31.50 -21.11 54.75
N LEU A 611 -31.75 -21.92 55.77
CA LEU A 611 -33.00 -21.89 56.53
C LEU A 611 -32.76 -20.87 57.64
N SER A 612 -33.31 -19.68 57.49
CA SER A 612 -33.36 -18.66 58.56
C SER A 612 -34.66 -18.82 59.30
#